data_AF-A0A540KX43-F1
#
_entry.id   AF-A0A540KX43-F1
#
_cell.length_a   1.000
_cell.length_b   1.000
_cell.length_c   1.000
_cell.angle_alpha   90.00
_cell.angle_beta   90.00
_cell.angle_gamma   90.00
#
_symmetry.space_group_name_H-M   'P 1'
#
loop_
_entity.id
_entity.type
_entity.pdbx_description
1 polymer ?
#
loop_
_entity_poly.entity_id
_entity_poly.type
_entity_poly.pdbx_seq_one_letter_code
_entity_poly.pdbx_strand_id
1 'polypeptide(L)'
;MQTNRSSGTSKSSLSGVAPLEVVLFDIDGTLCDSDQIHYYAFREMLPEIGFNGGVPITEEYYIENFAGKHNDDVARILFPDDLERGLKFTEDKEAMFRRLAVDKLKPVNGLYKVKKWIEDRTAFAYGQTSSGKTFTMNGSETCPGILY
;
A
#
# COMPACT_ATOMS: atom_id res chain seq x y z
N MET A 1 44.98 -15.67 34.80
CA MET A 1 44.76 -15.32 33.38
C MET A 1 43.26 -15.35 33.13
N GLN A 2 42.60 -14.20 33.16
CA GLN A 2 41.18 -14.07 32.81
C GLN A 2 41.08 -13.71 31.33
N THR A 3 40.38 -14.53 30.56
CA THR A 3 40.03 -14.26 29.16
C THR A 3 38.76 -13.42 29.14
N ASN A 4 38.90 -12.12 28.87
CA ASN A 4 37.75 -11.26 28.59
C ASN A 4 37.29 -11.48 27.14
N ARG A 5 36.11 -12.08 26.97
CA ARG A 5 35.29 -11.94 25.76
C ARG A 5 34.27 -10.84 26.03
N SER A 6 34.33 -9.76 25.26
CA SER A 6 33.26 -8.77 25.10
C SER A 6 33.34 -8.28 23.65
N SER A 7 32.48 -8.78 22.76
CA SER A 7 31.09 -8.36 22.52
C SER A 7 31.00 -7.12 21.64
N GLY A 8 30.28 -7.23 20.53
CA GLY A 8 29.75 -6.08 19.80
C GLY A 8 30.04 -6.14 18.32
N THR A 9 29.30 -6.98 17.59
CA THR A 9 29.11 -6.76 16.15
C THR A 9 28.49 -5.38 15.96
N SER A 10 29.24 -4.45 15.37
CA SER A 10 28.76 -3.10 15.09
C SER A 10 27.57 -3.20 14.13
N LYS A 11 26.39 -2.78 14.60
CA LYS A 11 25.28 -2.48 13.69
C LYS A 11 25.72 -1.27 12.87
N SER A 12 26.12 -1.49 11.63
CA SER A 12 26.36 -0.39 10.69
C SER A 12 25.03 0.30 10.45
N SER A 13 24.78 1.36 11.19
CA SER A 13 23.66 2.26 10.97
C SER A 13 23.87 2.95 9.63
N LEU A 14 22.84 2.94 8.76
CA LEU A 14 22.79 3.73 7.53
C LEU A 14 23.06 5.23 7.77
N SER A 15 22.92 5.69 9.02
CA SER A 15 23.23 7.05 9.46
C SER A 15 24.72 7.44 9.39
N GLY A 16 25.63 6.51 9.09
CA GLY A 16 27.06 6.79 8.98
C GLY A 16 27.53 7.27 7.59
N VAL A 17 26.67 7.17 6.57
CA VAL A 17 27.07 7.37 5.16
C VAL A 17 26.57 8.71 4.60
N ALA A 18 25.35 9.14 4.97
CA ALA A 18 24.76 10.43 4.61
C ALA A 18 23.53 10.71 5.52
N PRO A 19 23.11 11.98 5.71
CA PRO A 19 21.83 12.29 6.36
C PRO A 19 20.66 11.65 5.58
N LEU A 20 19.67 11.12 6.31
CA LEU A 20 18.45 10.59 5.72
C LEU A 20 17.49 11.74 5.43
N GLU A 21 17.34 12.11 4.16
CA GLU A 21 16.55 13.28 3.78
C GLU A 21 15.07 12.94 3.50
N VAL A 22 14.81 11.79 2.86
CA VAL A 22 13.47 11.40 2.37
C VAL A 22 13.23 9.91 2.60
N VAL A 23 11.99 9.57 2.99
CA VAL A 23 11.48 8.19 2.97
C VAL A 23 10.27 8.12 2.05
N LEU A 24 10.28 7.16 1.12
CA LEU A 24 9.17 6.87 0.22
C LEU A 24 8.46 5.60 0.71
N PHE A 25 7.15 5.69 0.90
CA PHE A 25 6.28 4.59 1.25
C PHE A 25 5.30 4.30 0.12
N ASP A 26 5.09 3.02 -0.16
CA ASP A 26 3.83 2.58 -0.75
C ASP A 26 2.74 2.59 0.34
N ILE A 27 1.47 2.74 -0.02
CA ILE A 27 0.35 2.77 0.94
C ILE A 27 -0.25 1.37 1.05
N ASP A 28 -0.67 0.80 -0.07
CA ASP A 28 -1.37 -0.49 -0.12
C ASP A 28 -0.39 -1.62 0.19
N GLY A 29 -0.73 -2.51 1.12
CA GLY A 29 0.15 -3.61 1.55
C GLY A 29 1.43 -3.19 2.32
N THR A 30 1.70 -1.88 2.45
CA THR A 30 2.90 -1.35 3.12
C THR A 30 2.58 -0.56 4.38
N LEU A 31 1.70 0.45 4.34
CA LEU A 31 1.28 1.20 5.53
C LEU A 31 0.02 0.61 6.17
N CYS A 32 -0.82 -0.03 5.36
CA CYS A 32 -2.05 -0.68 5.80
C CYS A 32 -2.17 -2.07 5.19
N ASP A 33 -2.74 -2.98 5.98
CA ASP A 33 -3.19 -4.28 5.49
C ASP A 33 -4.52 -4.09 4.74
N SER A 34 -4.41 -3.68 3.47
CA SER A 34 -5.55 -3.37 2.59
C SER A 34 -5.86 -4.49 1.58
N ASP A 35 -4.96 -5.47 1.40
CA ASP A 35 -5.09 -6.51 0.37
C ASP A 35 -6.34 -7.36 0.53
N GLN A 36 -6.70 -7.72 1.77
CA GLN A 36 -7.93 -8.47 2.04
C GLN A 36 -9.19 -7.70 1.62
N ILE A 37 -9.15 -6.36 1.69
CA ILE A 37 -10.27 -5.49 1.31
C ILE A 37 -10.32 -5.36 -0.21
N HIS A 38 -9.18 -5.23 -0.88
CA HIS A 38 -9.10 -5.25 -2.34
C HIS A 38 -9.58 -6.58 -2.91
N TYR A 39 -9.11 -7.71 -2.36
CA TYR A 39 -9.58 -9.04 -2.71
C TYR A 39 -11.10 -9.13 -2.60
N TYR A 40 -11.66 -8.73 -1.46
CA TYR A 40 -13.10 -8.76 -1.25
C TYR A 40 -13.84 -7.91 -2.29
N ALA A 41 -13.38 -6.70 -2.59
CA ALA A 41 -14.02 -5.84 -3.59
C ALA A 41 -14.04 -6.49 -4.98
N PHE A 42 -12.92 -7.08 -5.42
CA PHE A 42 -12.89 -7.84 -6.68
C PHE A 42 -13.80 -9.07 -6.65
N ARG A 43 -13.76 -9.82 -5.54
CA ARG A 43 -14.55 -11.05 -5.39
C ARG A 43 -16.05 -10.81 -5.52
N GLU A 44 -16.56 -9.71 -4.96
CA GLU A 44 -17.98 -9.36 -5.04
C GLU A 44 -18.35 -8.74 -6.41
N MET A 45 -17.50 -7.90 -6.98
CA MET A 45 -17.84 -7.14 -8.20
C MET A 45 -17.59 -7.88 -9.52
N LEU A 46 -16.60 -8.78 -9.59
CA LEU A 46 -16.31 -9.54 -10.80
C LEU A 46 -17.51 -10.40 -11.26
N PRO A 47 -18.26 -11.08 -10.36
CA PRO A 47 -19.49 -11.75 -10.73
C PRO A 47 -20.55 -10.85 -11.39
N GLU A 48 -20.67 -9.58 -10.98
CA GLU A 48 -21.68 -8.64 -11.49
C GLU A 48 -21.49 -8.34 -12.98
N ILE A 49 -20.25 -8.42 -13.48
CA ILE A 49 -19.92 -8.23 -14.89
C ILE A 49 -19.90 -9.54 -15.69
N GLY A 50 -20.26 -10.67 -15.06
CA GLY A 50 -20.25 -12.01 -15.66
C GLY A 50 -18.86 -12.64 -15.76
N PHE A 51 -17.85 -12.08 -15.09
CA PHE A 51 -16.51 -12.64 -15.07
C PHE A 51 -16.53 -14.06 -14.46
N ASN A 52 -15.71 -14.97 -15.00
CA ASN A 52 -15.65 -16.36 -14.55
C ASN A 52 -17.04 -17.05 -14.49
N GLY A 53 -17.94 -16.69 -15.41
CA GLY A 53 -19.32 -17.22 -15.43
C GLY A 53 -20.16 -16.82 -14.22
N GLY A 54 -19.81 -15.73 -13.53
CA GLY A 54 -20.47 -15.29 -12.30
C GLY A 54 -19.94 -15.97 -11.03
N VAL A 55 -18.91 -16.81 -11.12
CA VAL A 55 -18.32 -17.49 -9.97
C VAL A 55 -17.25 -16.59 -9.33
N PRO A 56 -17.34 -16.29 -8.02
CA PRO A 56 -16.34 -15.49 -7.33
C PRO A 56 -14.93 -16.06 -7.45
N ILE A 57 -13.94 -15.17 -7.54
CA ILE A 57 -12.52 -15.56 -7.61
C ILE A 57 -11.98 -16.02 -6.25
N THR A 58 -10.98 -16.90 -6.28
CA THR A 58 -10.22 -17.25 -5.07
C THR A 58 -9.16 -16.20 -4.75
N GLU A 59 -8.63 -16.25 -3.54
CA GLU A 59 -7.56 -15.35 -3.11
C GLU A 59 -6.27 -15.60 -3.90
N GLU A 60 -5.96 -16.86 -4.20
CA GLU A 60 -4.79 -17.23 -5.01
C GLU A 60 -4.88 -16.62 -6.41
N TYR A 61 -6.06 -16.69 -7.03
CA TYR A 61 -6.30 -16.06 -8.32
C TYR A 61 -6.12 -14.54 -8.26
N TYR A 62 -6.61 -13.91 -7.19
CA TYR A 62 -6.43 -12.48 -6.96
C TYR A 62 -4.94 -12.11 -6.85
N ILE A 63 -4.17 -12.86 -6.07
CA ILE A 63 -2.73 -12.62 -5.90
C ILE A 63 -1.98 -12.75 -7.22
N GLU A 64 -2.30 -13.77 -8.02
CA GLU A 64 -1.63 -14.01 -9.30
C GLU A 64 -2.00 -12.98 -10.38
N ASN A 65 -3.24 -12.48 -10.39
CA ASN A 65 -3.79 -11.75 -11.55
C ASN A 65 -4.10 -10.28 -11.28
N PHE A 66 -4.25 -9.84 -10.04
CA PHE A 66 -4.70 -8.48 -9.72
C PHE A 66 -3.85 -7.78 -8.66
N ALA A 67 -3.30 -8.50 -7.68
CA ALA A 67 -2.53 -7.89 -6.60
C ALA A 67 -1.35 -7.07 -7.15
N GLY A 68 -1.22 -5.83 -6.66
CA GLY A 68 -0.17 -4.89 -7.05
C GLY A 68 -0.26 -4.33 -8.47
N LYS A 69 -1.27 -4.68 -9.28
CA LYS A 69 -1.44 -4.11 -10.62
C LYS A 69 -2.09 -2.74 -10.58
N HIS A 70 -1.69 -1.86 -11.50
CA HIS A 70 -2.36 -0.59 -11.70
C HIS A 70 -3.76 -0.77 -12.27
N ASN A 71 -4.66 0.16 -11.95
CA ASN A 71 -6.04 0.11 -12.45
C ASN A 71 -6.11 0.04 -13.99
N ASP A 72 -5.21 0.71 -14.70
CA ASP A 72 -5.15 0.65 -16.17
C ASP A 72 -4.84 -0.77 -16.68
N ASP A 73 -3.94 -1.49 -16.00
CA ASP A 73 -3.61 -2.88 -16.34
C ASP A 73 -4.80 -3.81 -16.03
N VAL A 74 -5.43 -3.61 -14.88
CA VAL A 74 -6.65 -4.36 -14.49
C VAL A 74 -7.77 -4.12 -15.49
N ALA A 75 -7.98 -2.87 -15.91
CA ALA A 75 -8.99 -2.52 -16.91
C ALA A 75 -8.75 -3.24 -18.24
N ARG A 76 -7.49 -3.30 -18.70
CA ARG A 76 -7.11 -4.02 -19.93
C ARG A 76 -7.26 -5.53 -19.80
N ILE A 77 -7.01 -6.10 -18.62
CA ILE A 77 -7.20 -7.53 -18.36
C ILE A 77 -8.69 -7.89 -18.40
N LEU A 78 -9.54 -7.09 -17.77
CA LEU A 78 -10.97 -7.38 -17.64
C LEU A 78 -11.77 -7.04 -18.91
N PHE A 79 -11.37 -5.98 -19.62
CA PHE A 79 -12.06 -5.47 -20.79
C PHE A 79 -11.06 -5.11 -21.90
N PRO A 80 -10.43 -6.11 -22.54
CA PRO A 80 -9.38 -5.87 -23.54
C PRO A 80 -9.88 -5.06 -24.75
N ASP A 81 -11.16 -5.21 -25.10
CA ASP A 81 -11.79 -4.53 -26.23
C ASP A 81 -12.57 -3.27 -25.83
N ASP A 82 -12.67 -2.95 -24.53
CA ASP A 82 -13.49 -1.86 -24.01
C ASP A 82 -12.84 -1.23 -22.76
N LEU A 83 -11.76 -0.48 -23.01
CA LEU A 83 -10.99 0.16 -21.95
C LEU A 83 -11.82 1.13 -21.11
N GLU A 84 -12.77 1.85 -21.71
CA GLU A 84 -13.61 2.82 -21.00
C GLU A 84 -14.48 2.12 -19.95
N ARG A 85 -15.10 1.00 -20.31
CA ARG A 85 -15.83 0.16 -19.37
C ARG A 85 -14.92 -0.42 -18.28
N GLY A 86 -13.71 -0.83 -18.64
CA GLY A 86 -12.72 -1.30 -17.68
C GLY A 86 -12.30 -0.25 -16.67
N LEU A 87 -12.01 0.97 -17.12
CA LEU A 87 -11.68 2.09 -16.24
C LEU A 87 -12.84 2.40 -15.30
N LYS A 88 -14.07 2.44 -15.82
CA LYS A 88 -15.27 2.61 -14.99
C LYS A 88 -15.40 1.52 -13.92
N PHE A 89 -15.18 0.26 -14.29
CA PHE A 89 -15.20 -0.84 -13.33
C PHE A 89 -14.18 -0.65 -12.21
N THR A 90 -12.95 -0.23 -12.54
CA THR A 90 -11.93 0.02 -11.52
C THR A 90 -12.29 1.18 -10.59
N GLU A 91 -12.94 2.22 -11.11
CA GLU A 91 -13.44 3.34 -10.29
C GLU A 91 -14.57 2.91 -9.34
N ASP A 92 -15.52 2.12 -9.83
CA ASP A 92 -16.61 1.56 -9.01
C ASP A 92 -16.05 0.62 -7.91
N LYS A 93 -15.03 -0.18 -8.25
CA LYS A 93 -14.28 -1.03 -7.31
C LYS A 93 -13.58 -0.23 -6.24
N GLU A 94 -12.92 0.87 -6.63
CA GLU A 94 -12.31 1.80 -5.69
C GLU A 94 -13.36 2.46 -4.77
N ALA A 95 -14.56 2.75 -5.28
CA ALA A 95 -15.66 3.24 -4.45
C ALA A 95 -16.15 2.21 -3.43
N MET A 96 -16.26 0.94 -3.82
CA MET A 96 -16.56 -0.16 -2.89
C MET A 96 -15.46 -0.33 -1.85
N PHE A 97 -14.19 -0.35 -2.28
CA PHE A 97 -13.04 -0.41 -1.38
C PHE A 97 -13.11 0.69 -0.32
N ARG A 98 -13.32 1.95 -0.72
CA ARG A 98 -13.43 3.08 0.22
C ARG A 98 -14.54 2.88 1.25
N ARG A 99 -15.69 2.32 0.86
CA ARG A 99 -16.79 2.02 1.80
C ARG A 99 -16.39 0.95 2.80
N LEU A 100 -15.67 -0.08 2.37
CA LEU A 100 -15.23 -1.19 3.23
C LEU A 100 -14.05 -0.80 4.13
N ALA A 101 -13.16 0.07 3.65
CA ALA A 101 -11.94 0.46 4.33
C ALA A 101 -12.21 1.24 5.62
N VAL A 102 -13.27 2.06 5.67
CA VAL A 102 -13.61 2.89 6.84
C VAL A 102 -13.67 2.06 8.13
N ASP A 103 -14.22 0.85 8.06
CA ASP A 103 -14.43 0.00 9.25
C ASP A 103 -13.33 -1.06 9.45
N LYS A 104 -12.55 -1.36 8.40
CA LYS A 104 -11.67 -2.54 8.36
C LYS A 104 -10.18 -2.23 8.25
N LEU A 105 -9.81 -1.02 7.83
CA LEU A 105 -8.41 -0.68 7.60
C LEU A 105 -7.64 -0.66 8.92
N LYS A 106 -6.59 -1.48 9.02
CA LYS A 106 -5.69 -1.51 10.17
C LYS A 106 -4.30 -1.06 9.75
N PRO A 107 -3.63 -0.20 10.56
CA PRO A 107 -2.24 0.12 10.34
C PRO A 107 -1.39 -1.15 10.51
N VAL A 108 -0.35 -1.31 9.69
CA VAL A 108 0.57 -2.44 9.86
C VAL A 108 1.29 -2.38 11.21
N ASN A 109 1.61 -3.56 11.75
CA ASN A 109 2.31 -3.65 13.02
C ASN A 109 3.67 -2.94 12.94
N GLY A 110 3.90 -1.98 13.84
CA GLY A 110 5.14 -1.22 13.88
C GLY A 110 5.16 0.04 13.03
N LEU A 111 4.09 0.36 12.28
CA LEU A 111 3.96 1.62 11.54
C LEU A 111 4.29 2.84 12.42
N TYR A 112 3.71 2.90 13.62
CA TYR A 112 3.95 4.01 14.55
C TYR A 112 5.39 4.08 15.07
N LYS A 113 6.09 2.94 15.15
CA LYS A 113 7.52 2.91 15.53
C LYS A 113 8.39 3.46 14.41
N VAL A 114 8.10 3.06 13.16
CA VAL A 114 8.79 3.58 11.97
C VAL A 114 8.52 5.07 11.80
N LYS A 115 7.25 5.49 11.93
CA LYS A 115 6.87 6.90 11.90
C LYS A 115 7.67 7.72 12.90
N LYS A 116 7.72 7.29 14.17
CA LYS A 116 8.52 7.97 15.20
C LYS A 116 10.01 8.02 14.85
N TRP A 117 10.57 6.92 14.32
CA TRP A 117 11.97 6.87 13.94
C TRP A 117 12.32 7.85 12.82
N ILE A 118 11.39 8.05 11.88
CA ILE A 118 11.48 9.02 10.77
C ILE A 118 11.34 10.45 11.28
N GLU A 119 10.34 10.75 12.09
CA GLU A 119 10.16 12.09 12.69
C GLU A 119 11.42 12.56 13.42
N ASP A 120 12.13 11.65 14.08
CA ASP A 120 13.37 11.97 14.79
C ASP A 120 14.59 12.21 13.85
N ARG A 121 14.49 11.93 12.53
CA ARG A 121 15.66 11.74 11.63
C ARG A 121 15.54 12.28 10.21
N THR A 122 14.35 12.60 9.70
CA THR A 122 14.12 13.02 8.30
C THR A 122 13.18 14.23 8.23
N ALA A 123 13.28 14.98 7.14
CA ALA A 123 12.45 16.16 6.92
C ALA A 123 11.17 15.86 6.13
N PHE A 124 11.03 14.67 5.51
CA PHE A 124 9.99 14.42 4.52
C PHE A 124 9.62 12.94 4.34
N ALA A 125 8.31 12.66 4.21
CA ALA A 125 7.76 11.35 3.88
C ALA A 125 6.77 11.44 2.71
N TYR A 126 6.77 10.44 1.83
CA TYR A 126 5.95 10.40 0.61
C TYR A 126 5.17 9.08 0.52
N GLY A 127 3.90 9.13 0.10
CA GLY A 127 3.04 7.96 -0.09
C GLY A 127 2.54 7.86 -1.54
N GLN A 128 2.70 6.69 -2.18
CA GLN A 128 2.06 6.38 -3.46
C GLN A 128 0.93 5.37 -3.27
N THR A 129 -0.15 5.46 -4.06
CA THR A 129 -1.22 4.44 -4.11
C THR A 129 -1.27 3.76 -5.47
N SER A 130 -1.81 2.54 -5.49
CA SER A 130 -2.11 1.75 -6.70
C SER A 130 -3.00 2.50 -7.71
N SER A 131 -3.85 3.42 -7.24
CA SER A 131 -4.70 4.30 -8.05
C SER A 131 -3.95 5.42 -8.80
N GLY A 132 -2.62 5.50 -8.66
CA GLY A 132 -1.80 6.59 -9.21
C GLY A 132 -1.91 7.90 -8.43
N LYS A 133 -2.75 7.95 -7.38
CA LYS A 133 -2.83 9.11 -6.49
C LYS A 133 -1.61 9.14 -5.59
N THR A 134 -0.92 10.27 -5.65
CA THR A 134 0.25 10.60 -4.84
C THR A 134 -0.20 11.41 -3.63
N PHE A 135 0.21 10.99 -2.43
CA PHE A 135 0.02 11.78 -1.22
C PHE A 135 1.38 12.22 -0.67
N THR A 136 1.57 13.53 -0.58
CA THR A 136 2.76 14.09 0.05
C THR A 136 2.48 14.32 1.53
N MET A 137 3.26 13.68 2.41
CA MET A 137 3.23 13.97 3.84
C MET A 137 4.34 14.95 4.19
N ASN A 138 4.01 16.24 4.17
CA ASN A 138 4.88 17.26 4.74
C ASN A 138 4.69 17.26 6.27
N GLY A 139 5.68 16.75 6.99
CA GLY A 139 5.74 16.85 8.45
C GLY A 139 6.68 17.97 8.87
N SER A 140 6.18 18.92 9.66
CA SER A 140 7.04 19.67 10.60
C SER A 140 6.86 19.11 12.00
N GLU A 141 7.76 19.41 12.93
CA GLU A 141 7.69 18.98 14.35
C GLU A 141 6.33 19.28 15.02
N THR A 142 5.50 20.16 14.45
CA THR A 142 4.23 20.60 15.03
C THR A 142 2.98 20.21 14.24
N CYS A 143 3.12 19.67 13.02
CA CYS A 143 1.96 19.24 12.22
C CYS A 143 2.38 18.26 11.10
N PRO A 144 2.06 16.96 11.23
CA PRO A 144 2.03 16.05 10.08
C PRO A 144 0.72 16.27 9.32
N GLY A 145 0.78 16.92 8.16
CA GLY A 145 -0.38 17.11 7.28
C GLY A 145 -0.37 16.11 6.12
N ILE A 146 -1.48 15.40 5.91
CA ILE A 146 -1.78 14.81 4.60
C ILE A 146 -2.18 15.98 3.70
N LEU A 147 -1.37 16.30 2.69
CA LEU A 147 -1.79 17.25 1.66
C LEU A 147 -2.61 16.46 0.63
N TYR A 148 -3.88 16.85 0.48
CA TYR A 148 -4.85 16.30 -0.47
C TYR A 148 -4.62 16.82 -1.89
#